data_AF-A0A7X7VHT5-F1
#
_entry.id   AF-A0A7X7VHT5-F1
#
_cell.length_a   1.000
_cell.length_b   1.000
_cell.length_c   1.000
_cell.angle_alpha   90.00
_cell.angle_beta   90.00
_cell.angle_gamma   90.00
#
_symmetry.space_group_name_H-M   'P 1'
#
loop_
_entity.id
_entity.type
_entity.pdbx_description
1 polymer ?
#
loop_
_entity_poly.entity_id
_entity_poly.type
_entity_poly.pdbx_seq_one_letter_code
_entity_poly.pdbx_strand_id
1 'polypeptide(L)'
;MERKTRKGGLMGRIDPDDYVFYCIASLMLIIFAAAYVIDTSELPTVYGFGDDPQGALDAAWSIRSEPIEHLIIVDDETGEILAQFVGNELSVSVPGEYLYLVEGAIVIHNHPPPWGAARFSDADLEFLNSTKCDELWVATEKSCTSIDSDGYIERQYWSSLGYG
;
A
#
# COMPACT_ATOMS: atom_id res chain seq x y z
N MET A 1 28.39 -25.20 -69.18
CA MET A 1 27.11 -24.48 -68.98
C MET A 1 26.54 -24.96 -67.67
N GLU A 2 26.65 -24.16 -66.59
CA GLU A 2 25.57 -23.27 -66.11
C GLU A 2 24.35 -24.10 -65.62
N ARG A 3 23.88 -24.04 -64.37
CA ARG A 3 23.89 -22.99 -63.35
C ARG A 3 23.79 -23.56 -61.93
N LYS A 4 24.46 -22.88 -61.00
CA LYS A 4 24.09 -22.83 -59.58
C LYS A 4 22.71 -22.21 -59.44
N THR A 5 21.83 -22.82 -58.65
CA THR A 5 20.79 -22.11 -57.90
C THR A 5 20.93 -22.48 -56.42
N ARG A 6 21.64 -21.62 -55.68
CA ARG A 6 21.38 -21.43 -54.26
C ARG A 6 20.07 -20.66 -54.14
N LYS A 7 19.17 -21.13 -53.26
CA LYS A 7 18.42 -20.36 -52.26
C LYS A 7 17.12 -21.11 -51.93
N GLY A 8 17.14 -21.83 -50.81
CA GLY A 8 15.98 -22.20 -50.02
C GLY A 8 16.44 -22.14 -48.58
N GLY A 9 15.90 -21.19 -47.81
CA GLY A 9 16.40 -20.83 -46.49
C GLY A 9 16.41 -22.00 -45.51
N LEU A 10 17.32 -21.93 -44.55
CA LEU A 10 17.18 -22.64 -43.28
C LEU A 10 15.85 -22.21 -42.64
N MET A 11 14.77 -22.91 -42.94
CA MET A 11 13.79 -23.22 -41.90
C MET A 11 14.29 -24.54 -41.31
N GLY A 12 15.17 -24.42 -40.31
CA GLY A 12 15.50 -25.56 -39.47
C GLY A 12 14.17 -26.10 -38.94
N ARG A 13 13.80 -27.30 -39.39
CA ARG A 13 12.71 -28.05 -38.78
C ARG A 13 13.11 -28.20 -37.31
N ILE A 14 12.35 -27.56 -36.43
CA ILE A 14 12.43 -27.83 -35.00
C ILE A 14 12.11 -29.32 -34.86
N ASP A 15 13.01 -30.07 -34.25
CA ASP A 15 12.79 -31.48 -33.98
C ASP A 15 11.52 -31.61 -33.12
N PRO A 16 10.62 -32.57 -33.39
CA PRO A 16 9.45 -32.79 -32.54
C PRO A 16 9.80 -32.87 -31.05
N ASP A 17 10.95 -33.42 -30.70
CA ASP A 17 11.41 -33.52 -29.31
C ASP A 17 11.83 -32.15 -28.75
N ASP A 18 12.47 -31.31 -29.56
CA ASP A 18 12.78 -29.91 -29.21
C ASP A 18 11.49 -29.09 -29.05
N TYR A 19 10.47 -29.34 -29.88
CA TYR A 19 9.17 -28.67 -29.77
C TYR A 19 8.48 -29.01 -28.44
N VAL A 20 8.49 -30.29 -28.04
CA VAL A 20 7.96 -30.73 -26.74
C VAL A 20 8.74 -30.07 -25.59
N PHE A 21 10.06 -29.99 -25.69
CA PHE A 21 10.89 -29.31 -24.70
C PHE A 21 10.55 -27.82 -24.58
N TYR A 22 10.41 -27.10 -25.71
CA TYR A 22 10.03 -25.69 -25.71
C TYR A 22 8.62 -25.45 -25.15
N CYS A 23 7.67 -26.36 -25.41
CA CYS A 23 6.34 -26.31 -24.82
C CYS A 23 6.39 -26.47 -23.30
N ILE A 24 7.16 -27.45 -22.79
CA ILE A 24 7.32 -27.68 -21.36
C ILE A 24 8.01 -26.48 -20.69
N ALA A 25 9.09 -25.96 -21.27
CA ALA A 25 9.81 -24.81 -20.73
C ALA A 25 8.94 -23.54 -20.69
N SER A 26 8.16 -23.29 -21.75
CA SER A 26 7.25 -22.14 -21.81
C SER A 26 6.10 -22.26 -20.79
N LEU A 27 5.56 -23.47 -20.61
CA LEU A 27 4.54 -23.73 -19.59
C LEU A 27 5.09 -23.52 -18.18
N MET A 28 6.31 -24.01 -17.90
CA MET A 28 6.97 -23.77 -16.62
C MET A 28 7.20 -22.28 -16.37
N LEU A 29 7.60 -21.51 -17.39
CA LEU A 29 7.82 -20.07 -17.27
C LEU A 29 6.51 -19.32 -16.96
N ILE A 30 5.39 -19.73 -17.57
CA ILE A 30 4.06 -19.20 -17.27
C ILE A 30 3.64 -19.56 -15.84
N ILE A 31 3.90 -20.80 -15.39
CA ILE A 31 3.62 -21.24 -14.02
C ILE A 31 4.46 -20.44 -13.02
N PHE A 32 5.76 -20.21 -13.28
CA PHE A 32 6.61 -19.39 -12.42
C PHE A 32 6.21 -17.92 -12.44
N ALA A 33 5.85 -17.36 -13.59
CA ALA A 33 5.34 -15.99 -13.68
C ALA A 33 4.00 -15.83 -12.94
N ALA A 34 3.11 -16.81 -13.02
CA ALA A 34 1.86 -16.83 -12.25
C ALA A 34 2.10 -17.00 -10.75
N ALA A 35 3.03 -17.89 -10.35
CA ALA A 35 3.41 -18.05 -8.95
C ALA A 35 4.06 -16.79 -8.38
N TYR A 36 4.92 -16.11 -9.17
CA TYR A 36 5.51 -14.82 -8.81
C TYR A 36 4.45 -13.71 -8.73
N VAL A 37 3.48 -13.65 -9.64
CA VAL A 37 2.36 -12.69 -9.57
C VAL A 37 1.43 -12.97 -8.37
N ILE A 38 1.30 -14.22 -7.93
CA ILE A 38 0.57 -14.60 -6.70
C ILE A 38 1.38 -14.26 -5.43
N ASP A 39 2.72 -14.33 -5.50
CA ASP A 39 3.63 -14.03 -4.38
C ASP A 39 3.88 -12.51 -4.22
N THR A 40 3.86 -11.76 -5.32
CA THR A 40 4.02 -10.28 -5.34
C THR A 40 2.71 -9.52 -5.50
N SER A 41 1.55 -10.18 -5.51
CA SER A 41 0.34 -9.54 -5.00
C SER A 41 0.46 -9.59 -3.47
N GLU A 42 1.17 -8.65 -2.85
CA GLU A 42 0.53 -7.43 -2.31
C GLU A 42 -0.72 -7.75 -1.48
N LEU A 43 -0.76 -8.91 -0.83
CA LEU A 43 -1.57 -9.07 0.36
C LEU A 43 -0.73 -8.51 1.49
N PRO A 44 -0.92 -7.23 1.86
CA PRO A 44 -0.41 -6.78 3.14
C PRO A 44 -0.97 -7.73 4.18
N THR A 45 -0.11 -8.11 5.11
CA THR A 45 -0.51 -9.10 6.10
C THR A 45 -1.60 -8.47 6.95
N VAL A 46 -2.84 -8.94 6.77
CA VAL A 46 -4.02 -8.48 7.50
C VAL A 46 -3.88 -9.01 8.92
N TYR A 47 -3.30 -8.20 9.81
CA TYR A 47 -3.13 -8.58 11.21
C TYR A 47 -4.38 -8.22 12.01
N GLY A 48 -4.90 -9.17 12.80
CA GLY A 48 -5.86 -8.89 13.86
C GLY A 48 -5.16 -8.24 15.05
N PHE A 49 -5.79 -7.25 15.67
CA PHE A 49 -5.21 -6.41 16.72
C PHE A 49 -4.78 -7.15 17.99
N GLY A 50 -3.65 -6.71 18.53
CA GLY A 50 -3.19 -6.76 19.94
C GLY A 50 -1.91 -5.89 20.04
N ASP A 51 -1.48 -5.28 21.15
CA ASP A 51 -2.10 -5.01 22.46
C ASP A 51 -2.14 -3.47 22.68
N ASP A 52 -3.12 -2.62 22.35
CA ASP A 52 -4.38 -2.66 21.61
C ASP A 52 -4.68 -1.20 21.14
N PRO A 53 -4.45 -0.84 19.86
CA PRO A 53 -4.60 0.52 19.32
C PRO A 53 -6.06 0.86 18.98
N GLN A 54 -7.03 0.35 19.74
CA GLN A 54 -8.45 0.45 19.40
C GLN A 54 -8.92 1.89 19.22
N GLY A 55 -8.42 2.84 20.02
CA GLY A 55 -8.75 4.26 19.88
C GLY A 55 -8.28 4.86 18.56
N ALA A 56 -7.05 4.52 18.13
CA ALA A 56 -6.53 4.96 16.83
C ALA A 56 -7.30 4.32 15.67
N LEU A 57 -7.66 3.05 15.78
CA LEU A 57 -8.49 2.40 14.79
C LEU A 57 -9.89 3.03 14.70
N ASP A 58 -10.55 3.25 15.83
CA ASP A 58 -11.88 3.84 15.89
C ASP A 58 -11.88 5.25 15.29
N ALA A 59 -10.84 6.05 15.62
CA ALA A 59 -10.61 7.34 15.02
C ALA A 59 -10.43 7.25 13.50
N ALA A 60 -9.52 6.40 13.02
CA ALA A 60 -9.26 6.18 11.60
C ALA A 60 -10.53 5.74 10.85
N TRP A 61 -11.30 4.81 11.43
CA TRP A 61 -12.58 4.38 10.87
C TRP A 61 -13.64 5.47 10.87
N SER A 62 -13.68 6.34 11.87
CA SER A 62 -14.66 7.42 11.91
C SER A 62 -14.47 8.44 10.78
N ILE A 63 -13.23 8.70 10.34
CA ILE A 63 -12.92 9.75 9.35
C ILE A 63 -12.68 9.26 7.92
N ARG A 64 -12.56 7.95 7.72
CA ARG A 64 -12.07 7.35 6.45
C ARG A 64 -12.84 7.75 5.18
N SER A 65 -14.13 8.08 5.32
CA SER A 65 -15.03 8.41 4.21
C SER A 65 -15.47 9.86 4.22
N GLU A 66 -14.89 10.69 5.11
CA GLU A 66 -15.18 12.11 5.12
C GLU A 66 -14.71 12.75 3.81
N PRO A 67 -15.47 13.70 3.25
CA PRO A 67 -15.17 14.31 1.95
C PRO A 67 -13.99 15.29 1.99
N ILE A 68 -13.47 15.60 3.18
CA ILE A 68 -12.36 16.53 3.43
C ILE A 68 -11.22 15.80 4.16
N GLU A 69 -10.03 16.38 4.17
CA GLU A 69 -8.93 15.85 4.98
C GLU A 69 -9.14 16.15 6.47
N HIS A 70 -8.86 15.15 7.29
CA HIS A 70 -8.99 15.08 8.73
C HIS A 70 -7.67 14.51 9.25
N LEU A 71 -7.09 15.21 10.21
CA LEU A 71 -5.92 14.74 10.95
C LEU A 71 -6.31 14.58 12.41
N ILE A 72 -6.05 13.41 12.97
CA ILE A 72 -6.27 13.10 14.39
C ILE A 72 -4.93 12.72 15.00
N ILE A 73 -4.62 13.28 16.16
CA ILE A 73 -3.47 12.90 16.98
C ILE A 73 -4.00 12.09 18.15
N VAL A 74 -3.43 10.91 18.35
CA VAL A 74 -3.84 9.93 19.35
C VAL A 74 -2.65 9.57 20.23
N ASP A 75 -2.87 9.51 21.53
CA ASP A 75 -1.89 9.03 22.51
C ASP A 75 -1.56 7.55 22.24
N ASP A 76 -0.28 7.22 22.14
CA ASP A 76 0.21 5.90 21.74
C ASP A 76 -0.06 4.83 22.81
N GLU A 77 0.02 5.20 24.09
CA GLU A 77 -0.19 4.30 25.23
C GLU A 77 -1.68 4.07 25.53
N THR A 78 -2.50 5.12 25.46
CA THR A 78 -3.90 5.09 25.94
C THR A 78 -4.94 5.06 24.82
N GLY A 79 -4.57 5.44 23.59
CA GLY A 79 -5.51 5.59 22.49
C GLY A 79 -6.44 6.82 22.62
N GLU A 80 -6.19 7.73 23.56
CA GLU A 80 -6.97 8.96 23.72
C GLU A 80 -6.74 9.93 22.56
N ILE A 81 -7.81 10.55 22.04
CA ILE A 81 -7.69 11.61 21.03
C ILE A 81 -7.17 12.89 21.71
N LEU A 82 -5.93 13.25 21.39
CA LEU A 82 -5.27 14.46 21.91
C LEU A 82 -5.69 15.72 21.15
N ALA A 83 -5.85 15.61 19.82
CA ALA A 83 -6.26 16.72 18.97
C ALA A 83 -6.90 16.22 17.67
N GLN A 84 -7.74 17.07 17.07
CA GLN A 84 -8.34 16.84 15.77
C GLN A 84 -8.32 18.13 14.94
N PHE A 85 -7.92 17.99 13.68
CA PHE A 85 -7.85 19.07 12.70
C PHE A 85 -8.63 18.68 11.46
N VAL A 86 -9.27 19.66 10.86
CA VAL A 86 -10.09 19.50 9.65
C VAL A 86 -9.57 20.49 8.61
N GLY A 87 -9.20 19.95 7.46
CA GLY A 87 -8.65 20.68 6.32
C GLY A 87 -9.66 20.82 5.18
N ASN A 88 -9.14 21.06 3.98
CA ASN A 88 -9.91 20.98 2.75
C ASN A 88 -9.72 19.60 2.09
N GLU A 89 -10.25 19.39 0.89
CA GLU A 89 -10.17 18.11 0.18
C GLU A 89 -8.74 17.68 -0.21
N LEU A 90 -7.74 18.55 -0.08
CA LEU A 90 -6.38 18.35 -0.59
C LEU A 90 -5.27 18.60 0.44
N SER A 91 -5.61 19.10 1.63
CA SER A 91 -4.63 19.41 2.66
C SER A 91 -5.28 19.66 4.02
N VAL A 92 -4.71 19.01 5.03
CA VAL A 92 -4.76 19.35 6.45
C VAL A 92 -3.32 19.40 7.00
N SER A 93 -3.07 20.21 8.02
CA SER A 93 -1.74 20.31 8.65
C SER A 93 -1.89 20.64 10.14
N VAL A 94 -0.92 20.20 10.93
CA VAL A 94 -0.84 20.54 12.36
C VAL A 94 -0.33 21.99 12.49
N PRO A 95 -1.08 22.92 13.11
CA PRO A 95 -0.58 24.26 13.35
C PRO A 95 0.66 24.25 14.24
N GLY A 96 1.58 25.20 14.04
CA GLY A 96 2.90 25.20 14.67
C GLY A 96 2.87 25.10 16.19
N GLU A 97 1.88 25.74 16.83
CA GLU A 97 1.68 25.70 18.28
C GLU A 97 1.26 24.33 18.83
N TYR A 98 0.79 23.40 17.98
CA TYR A 98 0.35 22.05 18.36
C TYR A 98 1.35 20.95 17.96
N LEU A 99 2.46 21.30 17.31
CA LEU A 99 3.47 20.31 16.89
C LEU A 99 4.03 19.48 18.04
N TYR A 100 4.05 20.01 19.26
CA TYR A 100 4.51 19.28 20.44
C TYR A 100 3.63 18.06 20.79
N LEU A 101 2.38 18.02 20.32
CA LEU A 101 1.47 16.88 20.51
C LEU A 101 1.84 15.69 19.63
N VAL A 102 2.71 15.87 18.62
CA VAL A 102 3.09 14.83 17.66
C VAL A 102 4.22 13.94 18.19
N GLU A 103 5.06 14.43 19.10
CA GLU A 103 6.19 13.66 19.64
C GLU A 103 5.68 12.55 20.56
N GLY A 104 5.94 11.29 20.18
CA GLY A 104 5.45 10.11 20.91
C GLY A 104 3.94 9.90 20.78
N ALA A 105 3.36 10.24 19.63
CA ALA A 105 1.94 10.04 19.37
C ALA A 105 1.72 9.30 18.04
N ILE A 106 0.53 8.70 17.91
CA ILE A 106 0.03 8.16 16.66
C ILE A 106 -0.70 9.27 15.91
N VAL A 107 -0.30 9.52 14.67
CA VAL A 107 -0.98 10.47 13.78
C VAL A 107 -1.84 9.71 12.78
N ILE A 108 -3.06 10.15 12.56
CA ILE A 108 -4.02 9.53 11.65
C ILE A 108 -4.46 10.59 10.65
N HIS A 109 -4.36 10.27 9.38
CA HIS A 109 -4.73 11.12 8.28
C HIS A 109 -5.69 10.39 7.35
N ASN A 110 -6.82 10.98 6.92
CA ASN A 110 -7.60 10.38 5.84
C ASN A 110 -7.22 10.98 4.48
N HIS A 111 -7.30 10.16 3.44
CA HIS A 111 -7.20 10.60 2.06
C HIS A 111 -8.57 10.44 1.39
N PRO A 112 -9.35 11.53 1.22
CA PRO A 112 -10.67 11.44 0.62
C PRO A 112 -10.61 10.92 -0.84
N PRO A 113 -11.73 10.45 -1.41
CA PRO A 113 -11.80 9.82 -2.74
C PRO A 113 -11.12 10.63 -3.88
N PRO A 114 -10.62 9.98 -4.95
CA PRO A 114 -10.99 8.63 -5.41
C PRO A 114 -9.89 7.58 -5.20
N TRP A 115 -8.97 7.77 -4.25
CA TRP A 115 -7.74 6.99 -4.18
C TRP A 115 -7.92 5.48 -3.95
N GLY A 116 -9.10 5.04 -3.50
CA GLY A 116 -9.52 3.63 -3.48
C GLY A 116 -8.80 2.78 -2.44
N ALA A 117 -7.48 2.88 -2.34
CA ALA A 117 -6.63 2.26 -1.34
C ALA A 117 -5.88 3.34 -0.56
N ALA A 118 -5.73 3.11 0.75
CA ALA A 118 -4.88 3.92 1.61
C ALA A 118 -3.44 3.81 1.13
N ARG A 119 -2.90 4.95 0.73
CA ARG A 119 -1.53 5.10 0.25
C ARG A 119 -0.94 6.35 0.90
N PHE A 120 0.28 6.24 1.36
CA PHE A 120 1.03 7.39 1.84
C PHE A 120 1.45 8.23 0.64
N SER A 121 1.19 9.54 0.71
CA SER A 121 1.78 10.51 -0.20
C SER A 121 3.24 10.78 0.18
N ASP A 122 4.01 11.36 -0.74
CA ASP A 122 5.37 11.82 -0.42
C ASP A 122 5.37 12.82 0.76
N ALA A 123 4.30 13.61 0.90
CA ALA A 123 4.12 14.55 2.00
C ALA A 123 3.88 13.85 3.34
N ASP A 124 3.11 12.75 3.36
CA ASP A 124 2.89 11.94 4.56
C ASP A 124 4.22 11.32 5.05
N LEU A 125 5.05 10.82 4.11
CA LEU A 125 6.37 10.28 4.42
C LEU A 125 7.36 11.37 4.88
N GLU A 126 7.34 12.55 4.26
CA GLU A 126 8.16 13.68 4.69
C GLU A 126 7.75 14.18 6.08
N PHE A 127 6.45 14.18 6.39
CA PHE A 127 5.93 14.50 7.71
C PHE A 127 6.45 13.50 8.76
N LEU A 128 6.36 12.20 8.50
CA LEU A 128 6.94 11.18 9.40
C LEU A 128 8.44 11.42 9.64
N ASN A 129 9.20 11.61 8.56
CA ASN A 129 10.66 11.79 8.65
C ASN A 129 11.09 13.10 9.33
N SER A 130 10.22 14.10 9.39
CA SER A 130 10.50 15.40 10.01
C SER A 130 9.95 15.53 11.43
N THR A 131 9.20 14.54 11.90
CA THR A 131 8.58 14.50 13.22
C THR A 131 9.05 13.29 14.01
N LYS A 132 8.54 13.15 15.24
CA LYS A 132 8.80 12.00 16.11
C LYS A 132 7.49 11.31 16.49
N CYS A 133 6.55 11.20 15.55
CA CYS A 133 5.38 10.38 15.78
C CYS A 133 5.79 8.90 15.77
N ASP A 134 5.16 8.11 16.62
CA ASP A 134 5.44 6.68 16.72
C ASP A 134 4.92 5.93 15.51
N GLU A 135 3.77 6.38 14.98
CA GLU A 135 3.10 5.76 13.86
C GLU A 135 2.27 6.77 13.07
N LEU A 136 2.25 6.63 11.75
CA LEU A 136 1.34 7.36 10.86
C LEU A 136 0.36 6.40 10.20
N TRP A 137 -0.94 6.63 10.43
CA TRP A 137 -2.03 5.93 9.79
C TRP A 137 -2.61 6.76 8.65
N VAL A 138 -2.83 6.11 7.50
CA VAL A 138 -3.61 6.66 6.39
C VAL A 138 -4.90 5.87 6.23
N ALA A 139 -6.03 6.57 6.31
CA ALA A 139 -7.38 6.01 6.22
C ALA A 139 -8.10 6.40 4.92
N THR A 140 -8.84 5.47 4.35
CA THR A 140 -9.69 5.65 3.17
C THR A 140 -10.97 4.85 3.33
N GLU A 141 -11.99 5.13 2.52
CA GLU A 141 -13.23 4.37 2.42
C GLU A 141 -13.04 2.85 2.53
N LYS A 142 -12.02 2.31 1.84
CA LYS A 142 -11.82 0.87 1.68
C LYS A 142 -10.74 0.29 2.59
N SER A 143 -9.82 1.10 3.11
CA SER A 143 -8.66 0.59 3.85
C SER A 143 -8.03 1.61 4.81
N CYS A 144 -7.32 1.10 5.80
CA CYS A 144 -6.40 1.84 6.65
C CYS A 144 -5.02 1.18 6.59
N THR A 145 -3.96 1.96 6.41
CA THR A 145 -2.57 1.47 6.39
C THR A 145 -1.77 2.27 7.39
N SER A 146 -0.84 1.64 8.09
CA SER A 146 0.04 2.32 9.03
C SER A 146 1.52 2.07 8.74
N ILE A 147 2.36 3.05 9.06
CA ILE A 147 3.82 2.94 9.07
C ILE A 147 4.37 3.36 10.42
N ASP A 148 5.36 2.63 10.91
CA ASP A 148 6.10 3.00 12.11
C ASP A 148 6.99 4.23 11.88
N SER A 149 7.57 4.73 12.97
CA SER A 149 8.58 5.80 12.97
C SER A 149 9.81 5.51 12.10
N ASP A 150 10.09 4.25 11.77
CA ASP A 150 11.20 3.86 10.88
C ASP A 150 10.77 3.80 9.39
N GLY A 151 9.50 4.06 9.09
CA GLY A 151 8.93 4.07 7.75
C GLY A 151 8.55 2.70 7.20
N TYR A 152 8.51 1.66 8.04
CA TYR A 152 8.06 0.33 7.65
C TYR A 152 6.56 0.19 7.84
N ILE A 153 5.91 -0.46 6.86
CA ILE A 153 4.48 -0.81 6.98
C ILE A 153 4.32 -1.85 8.08
N GLU A 154 3.62 -1.49 9.15
CA GLU A 154 3.34 -2.41 10.25
C GLU A 154 2.02 -3.14 10.05
N ARG A 155 0.95 -2.39 9.72
CA ARG A 155 -0.42 -2.91 9.72
C ARG A 155 -1.20 -2.38 8.52
N GLN A 156 -2.10 -3.22 8.02
CA GLN A 156 -3.06 -2.80 7.01
C GLN A 156 -4.39 -3.52 7.18
N TYR A 157 -5.46 -2.74 7.10
CA TYR A 157 -6.84 -3.19 7.23
C TYR A 157 -7.59 -2.89 5.95
N TRP A 158 -8.25 -3.91 5.43
CA TRP A 158 -9.19 -3.77 4.33
C TRP A 158 -10.60 -4.01 4.83
N SER A 159 -11.54 -3.23 4.30
CA SER A 159 -12.95 -3.50 4.47
C SER A 159 -13.26 -4.92 3.98
N SER A 160 -13.64 -5.82 4.89
CA SER A 160 -14.15 -7.16 4.57
C SER A 160 -15.46 -7.13 3.79
N LEU A 161 -16.04 -5.95 3.58
CA LEU A 161 -17.27 -5.76 2.82
C LEU A 161 -17.04 -5.72 1.31
N GLY A 162 -15.80 -5.69 0.81
CA GLY A 162 -15.51 -5.87 -0.62
C GLY A 162 -16.41 -5.05 -1.55
N TYR A 163 -16.24 -3.72 -1.57
CA TYR A 163 -16.96 -2.88 -2.51
C TYR A 163 -16.05 -1.95 -3.31
N GLY A 164 -16.35 -1.97 -4.61
CA GLY A 164 -15.85 -1.13 -5.68
C GLY A 164 -14.88 -1.87 -6.57
#